data_AF-A0A9D6KAN0-F1
#
_entry.id   AF-A0A9D6KAN0-F1
#
_cell.length_a   1.000
_cell.length_b   1.000
_cell.length_c   1.000
_cell.angle_alpha   90.00
_cell.angle_beta   90.00
_cell.angle_gamma   90.00
#
_symmetry.space_group_name_H-M   'P 1'
#
loop_
_entity.id
_entity.type
_entity.pdbx_description
1 polymer ?
#
loop_
_entity_poly.entity_id
_entity_poly.type
_entity_poly.pdbx_seq_one_letter_code
_entity_poly.pdbx_strand_id
1 'polypeptide(L)'
;MRRATRALSVGLGVTLVTLMTGCTQLPEPESPGAKMYAARCGTCHRLYAPSLLKFEMWKYQVDRMQGEMQRRGIPPLSDSELTTVLDYLKRHSG
;
A
#
# COMPACT_ATOMS: atom_id res chain seq x y z
N MET A 1 -30.97 -47.44 34.85
CA MET A 1 -30.31 -47.30 36.17
C MET A 1 -28.91 -46.72 35.97
N ARG A 2 -28.52 -45.76 36.83
CA ARG A 2 -27.16 -45.24 37.10
C ARG A 2 -26.57 -44.19 36.14
N ARG A 3 -26.69 -42.92 36.58
CA ARG A 3 -25.81 -41.80 36.22
C ARG A 3 -24.37 -42.09 36.69
N ALA A 4 -23.37 -41.67 35.90
CA ALA A 4 -22.01 -41.45 36.39
C ALA A 4 -21.39 -40.25 35.66
N THR A 5 -21.10 -39.22 36.46
CA THR A 5 -20.45 -37.95 36.16
C THR A 5 -18.99 -38.10 35.72
N ARG A 6 -18.57 -37.31 34.72
CA ARG A 6 -17.20 -36.80 34.61
C ARG A 6 -17.23 -35.35 34.10
N ALA A 7 -16.92 -34.43 34.99
CA ALA A 7 -16.47 -33.08 34.64
C ALA A 7 -14.98 -33.14 34.29
N LEU A 8 -14.55 -32.37 33.28
CA LEU A 8 -13.18 -31.84 33.07
C LEU A 8 -13.27 -30.89 31.85
N SER A 9 -13.36 -29.58 32.05
CA SER A 9 -12.23 -28.63 32.15
C SER A 9 -11.65 -28.22 30.80
N VAL A 10 -11.93 -26.97 30.42
CA VAL A 10 -11.05 -25.94 29.80
C VAL A 10 -10.13 -26.37 28.65
N GLY A 11 -10.33 -25.76 27.49
CA GLY A 11 -9.34 -25.73 26.41
C GLY A 11 -9.60 -24.56 25.47
N LEU A 12 -9.22 -23.36 25.91
CA LEU A 12 -9.12 -22.14 25.13
C LEU A 12 -8.22 -22.38 23.89
N GLY A 13 -8.80 -22.82 22.79
CA GLY A 13 -8.12 -22.96 21.51
C GLY A 13 -8.29 -21.70 20.66
N VAL A 14 -7.86 -20.54 21.17
CA VAL A 14 -7.64 -19.36 20.30
C VAL A 14 -6.42 -19.71 19.45
N THR A 15 -6.66 -20.41 18.34
CA THR A 15 -5.65 -20.56 17.29
C THR A 15 -5.42 -19.17 16.70
N LEU A 16 -4.36 -18.54 17.17
CA LEU A 16 -3.81 -17.29 16.66
C LEU A 16 -3.50 -17.47 15.17
N VAL A 17 -4.47 -17.15 14.31
CA VAL A 17 -4.26 -17.01 12.88
C VAL A 17 -3.53 -15.69 12.66
N THR A 18 -2.23 -15.64 12.96
CA THR A 18 -1.35 -14.57 12.48
C THR A 18 -1.01 -14.87 11.03
N LEU A 19 -1.92 -14.49 10.12
CA LEU A 19 -1.61 -14.28 8.72
C LEU A 19 -0.55 -13.17 8.64
N MET A 20 0.71 -13.57 8.51
CA MET A 20 1.82 -12.68 8.16
C MET A 20 1.69 -12.27 6.69
N THR A 21 0.74 -11.38 6.39
CA THR A 21 0.75 -10.63 5.15
C THR A 21 1.86 -9.60 5.24
N GLY A 22 3.00 -9.88 4.60
CA GLY A 22 4.11 -8.94 4.43
C GLY A 22 3.71 -7.76 3.56
N CYS A 23 2.97 -6.80 4.13
CA CYS A 23 2.76 -5.50 3.50
C CYS A 23 4.04 -4.69 3.60
N THR A 24 4.68 -4.39 2.46
CA THR A 24 5.60 -3.25 2.37
C THR A 24 4.80 -2.00 2.72
N GLN A 25 4.87 -1.57 3.97
CA GLN A 25 4.12 -0.42 4.44
C GLN A 25 4.77 0.86 3.92
N LEU A 26 3.98 1.66 3.21
CA LEU A 26 4.37 2.99 2.80
C LEU A 26 4.66 3.87 4.04
N PRO A 27 5.62 4.80 3.99
CA PRO A 27 5.74 5.86 4.99
C PRO A 27 4.43 6.63 5.13
N GLU A 28 3.99 6.90 6.35
CA GLU A 28 2.73 7.62 6.63
C GLU A 28 1.53 7.05 5.82
N PRO A 29 1.18 5.77 5.97
CA PRO A 29 0.24 5.07 5.08
C PRO A 29 -1.17 5.67 5.10
N GLU A 30 -1.53 6.34 6.19
CA GLU A 30 -2.82 7.02 6.35
C GLU A 30 -2.86 8.43 5.75
N SER A 31 -1.71 8.98 5.35
CA SER A 31 -1.62 10.31 4.76
C SER A 31 -2.36 10.37 3.41
N PRO A 32 -2.90 11.55 3.03
CA PRO A 32 -3.50 11.73 1.70
C PRO A 32 -2.52 11.36 0.56
N GLY A 33 -1.24 11.70 0.73
CA GLY A 33 -0.18 11.40 -0.23
C GLY A 33 0.05 9.90 -0.45
N ALA A 34 0.18 9.13 0.63
CA ALA A 34 0.37 7.68 0.55
C ALA A 34 -0.84 6.99 -0.09
N LYS A 35 -2.06 7.39 0.31
CA LYS A 35 -3.31 6.86 -0.26
C LYS A 35 -3.42 7.15 -1.76
N MET A 36 -3.12 8.39 -2.16
CA MET A 36 -3.12 8.78 -3.58
C MET A 36 -2.07 8.00 -4.37
N TYR A 37 -0.84 7.92 -3.85
CA TYR A 37 0.24 7.18 -4.49
C TYR A 37 -0.11 5.69 -4.67
N ALA A 38 -0.64 5.04 -3.63
CA ALA A 38 -1.08 3.65 -3.71
C ALA A 38 -2.21 3.45 -4.72
N ALA A 39 -3.24 4.31 -4.68
CA ALA A 39 -4.42 4.20 -5.54
C ALA A 39 -4.12 4.46 -7.02
N ARG A 40 -3.23 5.40 -7.34
CA ARG A 40 -2.92 5.77 -8.72
C ARG A 40 -1.76 4.96 -9.31
N CYS A 41 -0.73 4.64 -8.51
CA CYS A 41 0.48 3.98 -9.01
C CYS A 41 0.54 2.48 -8.73
N GLY A 42 -0.33 1.94 -7.85
CA GLY A 42 -0.41 0.51 -7.55
C GLY A 42 -1.31 -0.30 -8.49
N THR A 43 -2.01 0.36 -9.43
CA THR A 43 -3.03 -0.26 -10.28
C THR A 43 -2.46 -1.20 -11.35
N CYS A 44 -1.26 -0.92 -11.85
CA CYS A 44 -0.72 -1.62 -13.02
C CYS A 44 0.45 -2.55 -12.70
N HIS A 45 1.18 -2.29 -11.63
CA HIS A 45 2.31 -3.09 -11.17
C HIS A 45 2.48 -2.91 -9.67
N ARG A 46 3.38 -3.69 -9.06
CA ARG A 46 3.72 -3.52 -7.64
C ARG A 46 4.20 -2.09 -7.40
N LEU A 47 3.74 -1.49 -6.31
CA LEU A 47 4.12 -0.16 -5.91
C LEU A 47 5.60 -0.12 -5.48
N TYR A 48 6.34 0.84 -6.02
CA TYR A 48 7.73 1.06 -5.66
C TYR A 48 7.82 1.87 -4.37
N ALA A 49 8.74 1.50 -3.47
CA ALA A 49 8.96 2.25 -2.24
C ALA A 49 9.54 3.65 -2.56
N PRO A 50 9.03 4.74 -1.95
CA PRO A 50 9.51 6.10 -2.22
C PRO A 50 11.03 6.28 -2.04
N SER A 51 11.63 5.56 -1.10
CA SER A 51 13.07 5.63 -0.79
C SER A 51 13.99 5.05 -1.88
N LEU A 52 13.45 4.42 -2.93
CA LEU A 52 14.27 3.78 -3.97
C LEU A 52 14.98 4.77 -4.90
N LEU A 53 14.42 5.97 -5.07
CA LEU A 53 14.94 6.98 -5.99
C LEU A 53 15.02 8.34 -5.30
N LYS A 54 15.88 9.22 -5.83
CA LYS A 54 15.89 10.65 -5.47
C LYS A 54 14.67 11.35 -6.06
N PHE A 55 14.21 12.45 -5.43
CA PHE A 55 13.05 13.20 -5.90
C PHE A 55 13.10 13.60 -7.39
N GLU A 56 14.26 14.03 -7.88
CA GLU A 56 14.42 14.41 -9.29
C GLU A 56 14.17 13.23 -10.26
N MET A 57 14.58 12.02 -9.87
CA MET A 57 14.30 10.80 -10.64
C MET A 57 12.81 10.44 -10.56
N TRP A 58 12.16 10.65 -9.41
CA TRP A 58 10.73 10.45 -9.25
C TRP A 58 9.92 11.34 -10.19
N LYS A 59 10.27 12.63 -10.32
CA LYS A 59 9.59 13.53 -11.28
C LYS A 59 9.63 12.96 -12.70
N TYR A 60 10.80 12.50 -13.14
CA TYR A 60 10.95 11.86 -14.45
C TYR A 60 10.10 10.59 -14.58
N GLN A 61 10.08 9.73 -13.56
CA GLN A 61 9.31 8.49 -13.60
C GLN A 61 7.79 8.74 -13.61
N VAL A 62 7.31 9.69 -12.80
CA VAL A 62 5.89 10.05 -12.76
C VAL A 62 5.47 10.61 -14.12
N ASP A 63 6.24 11.52 -14.71
CA ASP A 63 5.97 12.06 -16.04
C ASP A 63 5.90 10.97 -17.12
N ARG A 64 6.90 10.08 -17.13
CA ARG A 64 6.91 8.91 -18.03
C ARG A 64 5.67 8.03 -17.85
N MET A 65 5.21 7.83 -16.61
CA MET A 65 4.02 7.04 -16.31
C MET A 65 2.73 7.73 -16.73
N GLN A 66 2.66 9.06 -16.70
CA GLN A 66 1.51 9.77 -17.29
C GLN A 66 1.39 9.49 -18.79
N GLY A 67 2.50 9.48 -19.52
CA GLY A 67 2.52 9.10 -20.94
C GLY A 67 2.08 7.65 -21.17
N GLU A 68 2.50 6.73 -20.31
CA GLU A 68 2.07 5.32 -20.38
C GLU A 68 0.59 5.13 -20.05
N MET A 69 0.06 5.89 -19.07
CA MET A 69 -1.37 5.89 -18.77
C MET A 69 -2.17 6.26 -20.02
N GLN A 70 -1.81 7.35 -20.70
CA GLN A 70 -2.48 7.78 -21.94
C GLN A 70 -2.42 6.69 -23.02
N ARG A 71 -1.25 6.10 -23.24
CA ARG A 71 -1.06 5.01 -24.23
C ARG A 71 -1.95 3.80 -23.97
N ARG A 72 -2.26 3.54 -22.70
CA ARG A 72 -3.12 2.43 -22.27
C ARG A 72 -4.59 2.81 -22.10
N GLY A 73 -4.98 4.03 -22.48
CA GLY A 73 -6.35 4.54 -22.33
C GLY A 73 -6.75 4.80 -20.87
N ILE A 74 -5.77 4.93 -19.98
CA ILE A 74 -5.97 5.28 -18.57
C ILE A 74 -5.84 6.81 -18.45
N PRO A 75 -6.79 7.51 -17.84
CA PRO A 75 -6.65 8.95 -17.59
C PRO A 75 -5.40 9.24 -16.74
N PRO A 76 -4.53 10.18 -17.18
CA PRO A 76 -3.41 10.67 -16.38
C PRO A 76 -3.82 11.23 -15.02
N LEU A 77 -2.82 11.60 -14.23
CA LEU A 77 -3.07 12.34 -13.01
C LEU A 77 -3.63 13.73 -13.37
N SER A 78 -4.61 14.21 -12.61
CA SER A 78 -4.92 15.64 -12.64
C SER A 78 -3.80 16.45 -12.00
N ASP A 79 -3.75 17.76 -12.21
CA ASP A 79 -2.73 18.63 -11.61
C ASP A 79 -2.68 18.50 -10.09
N SER A 80 -3.85 18.41 -9.42
CA SER A 80 -3.92 18.23 -7.97
C SER A 80 -3.42 16.86 -7.51
N GLU A 81 -3.72 15.80 -8.26
CA GLU A 81 -3.23 14.45 -7.97
C GLU A 81 -1.70 14.40 -8.16
N LEU A 82 -1.20 14.99 -9.24
CA LEU A 82 0.22 15.07 -9.55
C LEU A 82 0.99 15.79 -8.44
N THR A 83 0.53 16.97 -8.01
CA THR A 83 1.13 17.69 -6.88
C THR A 83 1.12 16.84 -5.61
N THR A 84 0.00 16.21 -5.28
CA THR A 84 -0.13 15.37 -4.08
C THR A 84 0.85 14.19 -4.09
N VAL A 85 0.99 13.52 -5.24
CA VAL A 85 1.91 12.39 -5.40
C VAL A 85 3.37 12.86 -5.32
N LEU A 86 3.72 13.96 -6.01
CA LEU A 86 5.09 14.47 -6.00
C LEU A 86 5.51 15.00 -4.63
N ASP A 87 4.63 15.68 -3.89
CA ASP A 87 4.92 16.14 -2.53
C ASP A 87 5.18 14.97 -1.58
N TYR A 88 4.39 13.89 -1.70
CA TYR A 88 4.61 12.67 -0.94
C TYR A 88 5.95 12.01 -1.29
N LEU A 89 6.24 11.84 -2.59
CA LEU A 89 7.51 11.27 -3.04
C LEU A 89 8.71 12.13 -2.64
N LYS A 90 8.60 13.45 -2.63
CA LYS A 90 9.64 14.38 -2.18
C LYS A 90 9.97 14.20 -0.70
N ARG A 91 8.95 14.00 0.14
CA ARG A 91 9.13 13.85 1.59
C ARG A 91 9.81 12.53 1.96
N HIS A 92 9.65 11.50 1.13
CA HIS A 92 10.07 10.14 1.44
C HIS A 92 11.08 9.55 0.45
N SER A 93 11.61 10.35 -0.48
CA SER A 93 12.70 9.96 -1.39
C SER A 93 14.01 9.77 -0.64
N GLY A 94 14.91 8.95 -1.19
CA GLY A 94 16.27 8.75 -0.68
C GLY A 94 17.25 9.86 -1.03
#